data_AF-A0A962LLK3-F1
#
_entry.id   AF-A0A962LLK3-F1
#
_cell.length_a   1.000
_cell.length_b   1.000
_cell.length_c   1.000
_cell.angle_alpha   90.00
_cell.angle_beta   90.00
_cell.angle_gamma   90.00
#
_symmetry.space_group_name_H-M   'P 1'
#
loop_
_entity.id
_entity.type
_entity.pdbx_description
1 polymer ?
#
loop_
_entity_poly.entity_id
_entity_poly.type
_entity_poly.pdbx_seq_one_letter_code
_entity_poly.pdbx_strand_id
1 'polypeptide(L)'
;MHKSKLAGFIIDCQTRDLQGAAHFWSEALGMPMEQLPGEEGEKYVRLRDPAGQLHIEVQAVDHASRVHLDIEADDIGAEVERLQALGATVVEHVQSWCVMQAPSGQRFCVVAKSSGNFDREANSWGE
;
A
#
# COMPACT_ATOMS: atom_id res chain seq x y z
N MET A 1 15.29 1.17 17.47
CA MET A 1 14.08 2.00 17.43
C MET A 1 13.80 2.36 15.97
N HIS A 2 12.59 2.12 15.50
CA HIS A 2 12.12 2.53 14.17
C HIS A 2 10.66 3.01 14.26
N LYS A 3 10.12 3.56 13.18
CA LYS A 3 8.74 4.03 13.11
C LYS A 3 8.00 3.42 11.94
N SER A 4 6.69 3.22 12.13
CA SER A 4 5.79 2.87 11.03
C SER A 4 4.36 3.38 11.25
N LYS A 5 3.60 3.52 10.17
CA LYS A 5 2.15 3.72 10.21
C LYS A 5 1.45 3.07 9.03
N LEU A 6 0.13 2.93 9.16
CA LEU A 6 -0.74 2.68 8.03
C LEU A 6 -0.58 3.83 7.01
N ALA A 7 -0.21 3.47 5.78
CA ALA A 7 -0.01 4.40 4.68
C ALA A 7 -1.29 4.56 3.85
N GLY A 8 -1.91 3.44 3.45
CA GLY A 8 -3.05 3.45 2.55
C GLY A 8 -3.68 2.08 2.30
N PHE A 9 -4.70 2.09 1.45
CA PHE A 9 -5.41 0.90 1.00
C PHE A 9 -5.33 0.81 -0.53
N ILE A 10 -4.96 -0.34 -1.03
CA ILE A 10 -4.76 -0.56 -2.46
C ILE A 10 -5.81 -1.55 -2.96
N ILE A 11 -6.49 -1.20 -4.04
CA ILE A 11 -7.51 -2.03 -4.68
C ILE A 11 -6.85 -2.82 -5.80
N ASP A 12 -6.50 -4.07 -5.50
CA ASP A 12 -5.89 -5.00 -6.43
C ASP A 12 -6.93 -5.50 -7.42
N CYS A 13 -6.74 -5.17 -8.69
CA CYS A 13 -7.60 -5.59 -9.79
C CYS A 13 -6.85 -6.58 -10.68
N GLN A 14 -7.34 -7.82 -10.74
CA GLN A 14 -6.83 -8.81 -11.69
C GLN A 14 -7.27 -8.46 -13.11
N THR A 15 -6.54 -7.56 -13.76
CA THR A 15 -6.91 -6.98 -15.06
C THR A 15 -5.68 -6.52 -15.84
N ARG A 16 -5.84 -6.42 -17.16
CA ARG A 16 -4.90 -5.70 -18.04
C ARG A 16 -5.40 -4.29 -18.39
N ASP A 17 -6.65 -3.98 -18.05
CA ASP A 17 -7.27 -2.67 -18.25
C ASP A 17 -7.31 -1.90 -16.92
N LEU A 18 -6.16 -1.33 -16.56
CA LEU A 18 -6.01 -0.53 -15.34
C LEU A 18 -6.90 0.72 -15.37
N GLN A 19 -6.99 1.39 -16.51
CA GLN A 19 -7.77 2.62 -16.64
C GLN A 19 -9.26 2.36 -16.52
N GLY A 20 -9.79 1.29 -17.12
CA GLY A 20 -11.18 0.88 -16.94
C GLY A 20 -11.51 0.51 -15.50
N ALA A 21 -10.63 -0.22 -14.81
CA ALA A 21 -10.80 -0.53 -13.40
C ALA A 21 -10.77 0.72 -12.52
N ALA A 22 -9.82 1.63 -12.76
CA ALA A 22 -9.72 2.89 -12.03
C ALA A 22 -10.93 3.80 -12.28
N HIS A 23 -11.43 3.87 -13.51
CA HIS A 23 -12.65 4.61 -13.84
C HIS A 23 -13.86 4.07 -13.07
N PHE A 24 -14.04 2.75 -13.01
CA PHE A 24 -15.12 2.16 -12.21
C PHE A 24 -15.04 2.59 -10.74
N TRP A 25 -13.87 2.46 -10.11
CA TRP A 25 -13.71 2.81 -8.70
C TRP A 25 -13.81 4.32 -8.44
N SER A 26 -13.34 5.14 -9.37
CA SER A 26 -13.52 6.60 -9.35
C SER A 26 -14.99 6.97 -9.30
N GLU A 27 -15.81 6.44 -10.23
CA GLU A 27 -17.24 6.72 -10.27
C GLU A 27 -17.99 6.11 -9.07
N ALA A 28 -17.61 4.92 -8.62
CA ALA A 28 -18.23 4.25 -7.49
C ALA A 28 -18.00 4.97 -6.16
N LEU A 29 -16.82 5.57 -5.97
CA LEU A 29 -16.42 6.24 -4.73
C LEU A 29 -16.57 7.77 -4.79
N GLY A 30 -16.81 8.34 -5.97
CA GLY A 30 -16.81 9.79 -6.18
C GLY A 30 -15.42 10.41 -5.97
N MET A 31 -14.36 9.65 -6.23
CA MET A 31 -12.97 10.06 -6.03
C MET A 31 -12.27 10.25 -7.38
N PRO A 32 -11.88 11.48 -7.76
CA PRO A 32 -11.24 11.72 -9.05
C PRO A 32 -9.95 10.91 -9.23
N MET A 33 -9.77 10.36 -10.44
CA MET A 33 -8.53 9.70 -10.82
C MET A 33 -7.36 10.68 -10.89
N GLU A 34 -6.21 10.25 -10.42
CA GLU A 34 -4.94 10.93 -10.53
C GLU A 34 -3.89 9.96 -11.08
N GLN A 35 -3.38 10.27 -12.26
CA GLN A 35 -2.36 9.46 -12.91
C GLN A 35 -0.99 9.70 -12.26
N LEU A 36 -0.35 8.62 -11.81
CA LEU A 36 1.01 8.69 -11.29
C LEU A 36 2.03 8.80 -12.44
N PRO A 37 3.17 9.49 -12.23
CA PRO A 37 4.20 9.63 -13.25
C PRO A 37 5.05 8.36 -13.40
N GLY A 38 5.72 8.23 -14.56
CA GLY A 38 6.71 7.18 -14.80
C GLY A 38 6.14 5.76 -14.81
N GLU A 39 7.00 4.77 -14.51
CA GLU A 39 6.64 3.35 -14.51
C GLU A 39 5.58 3.00 -13.44
N GLU A 40 5.49 3.78 -12.36
CA GLU A 40 4.42 3.62 -11.35
C GLU A 40 3.04 3.81 -11.98
N GLY A 41 2.90 4.79 -12.89
CA GLY A 41 1.66 5.05 -13.60
C GLY A 41 1.18 3.93 -14.53
N GLU A 42 2.06 2.98 -14.89
CA GLU A 42 1.69 1.82 -15.69
C GLU A 42 0.98 0.74 -14.85
N LYS A 43 1.22 0.74 -13.53
CA LYS A 43 0.71 -0.28 -12.61
C LYS A 43 -0.33 0.25 -11.63
N TYR A 44 -0.31 1.55 -11.35
CA TYR A 44 -1.14 2.20 -10.34
C TYR A 44 -1.84 3.44 -10.88
N VAL A 45 -3.08 3.65 -10.40
CA VAL A 45 -3.81 4.92 -10.53
C VAL A 45 -4.29 5.33 -9.15
N ARG A 46 -3.99 6.56 -8.74
CA ARG A 46 -4.45 7.09 -7.45
C ARG A 46 -5.89 7.57 -7.56
N LEU A 47 -6.68 7.34 -6.53
CA LEU A 47 -7.99 7.94 -6.35
C LEU A 47 -7.89 9.02 -5.28
N ARG A 48 -8.18 10.27 -5.66
CA ARG A 48 -8.05 11.41 -4.78
C ARG A 48 -9.24 11.49 -3.84
N ASP A 49 -9.01 11.15 -2.57
CA ASP A 49 -9.98 11.41 -1.51
C ASP A 49 -10.21 12.93 -1.35
N PRO A 50 -11.45 13.43 -1.53
CA PRO A 50 -11.75 14.85 -1.34
C PRO A 50 -11.45 15.37 0.07
N ALA A 51 -11.49 14.50 1.10
CA ALA A 51 -11.16 14.88 2.46
C ALA A 51 -9.64 14.86 2.74
N GLY A 52 -8.83 14.26 1.85
CA GLY A 52 -7.39 14.10 2.01
C GLY A 52 -6.99 13.24 3.20
N GLN A 53 -7.87 12.36 3.67
CA GLN A 53 -7.66 11.50 4.83
C GLN A 53 -7.21 10.09 4.42
N LEU A 54 -7.66 9.63 3.25
CA LEU A 54 -7.36 8.31 2.74
C LEU A 54 -6.35 8.38 1.58
N HIS A 55 -5.41 7.44 1.60
CA HIS A 55 -4.58 7.13 0.46
C HIS A 55 -5.12 5.86 -0.20
N ILE A 56 -5.70 6.02 -1.39
CA ILE A 56 -6.32 4.93 -2.15
C ILE A 56 -5.70 4.88 -3.54
N GLU A 57 -5.26 3.70 -3.95
CA GLU A 57 -4.79 3.46 -5.31
C GLU A 57 -5.44 2.20 -5.88
N VAL A 58 -5.60 2.15 -7.20
CA VAL A 58 -6.04 0.99 -7.96
C VAL A 58 -4.80 0.40 -8.62
N GLN A 59 -4.55 -0.89 -8.40
CA GLN A 59 -3.38 -1.59 -8.92
C GLN A 59 -3.81 -2.70 -9.90
N ALA A 60 -3.13 -2.78 -11.04
CA ALA A 60 -3.24 -3.94 -11.92
C ALA A 60 -2.32 -5.08 -11.42
N VAL A 61 -2.90 -6.27 -11.22
CA VAL A 61 -2.19 -7.44 -10.68
C VAL A 61 -2.49 -8.71 -11.49
N ASP A 62 -1.64 -9.73 -11.36
CA ASP A 62 -1.86 -11.05 -11.96
C ASP A 62 -2.56 -12.05 -11.03
N HIS A 63 -2.59 -11.78 -9.71
CA HIS A 63 -3.29 -12.60 -8.73
C HIS A 63 -4.76 -12.22 -8.60
N ALA A 64 -5.57 -13.04 -7.90
CA ALA A 64 -6.99 -12.75 -7.67
C ALA A 64 -7.21 -11.38 -7.00
N SER A 65 -8.21 -10.64 -7.46
CA SER A 65 -8.57 -9.31 -6.94
C SER A 65 -8.87 -9.31 -5.45
N ARG A 66 -8.41 -8.28 -4.75
CA ARG A 66 -8.59 -8.07 -3.30
C ARG A 66 -8.29 -6.62 -2.94
N VAL A 67 -8.36 -6.30 -1.66
CA VAL A 67 -7.81 -5.04 -1.11
C VAL A 67 -6.65 -5.41 -0.19
N HIS A 68 -5.55 -4.67 -0.26
CA HIS A 68 -4.44 -4.80 0.69
C HIS A 68 -4.10 -3.46 1.36
N LEU A 69 -3.33 -3.56 2.45
CA LEU A 69 -2.85 -2.41 3.23
C LEU A 69 -1.38 -2.16 2.90
N ASP A 70 -1.00 -0.90 2.88
CA ASP A 70 0.39 -0.50 2.94
C ASP A 70 0.73 0.01 4.32
N ILE A 71 1.83 -0.49 4.88
CA ILE A 71 2.47 0.03 6.08
C ILE A 71 3.73 0.74 5.61
N GLU A 72 3.82 2.06 5.78
CA GLU A 72 5.07 2.77 5.51
C GLU A 72 5.95 2.78 6.75
N ALA A 73 7.26 2.61 6.55
CA ALA A 73 8.26 2.56 7.61
C ALA A 73 9.52 3.36 7.24
N ASP A 74 10.19 3.91 8.25
CA ASP A 74 11.51 4.53 8.08
C ASP A 74 12.65 3.50 8.01
N ASP A 75 12.39 2.28 8.51
CA ASP A 75 13.23 1.10 8.35
C ASP A 75 12.36 -0.12 8.00
N ILE A 76 12.40 -0.55 6.74
CA ILE A 76 11.62 -1.69 6.24
C ILE A 76 12.08 -3.00 6.89
N GLY A 77 13.39 -3.17 7.09
CA GLY A 77 13.94 -4.40 7.67
C GLY A 77 13.46 -4.58 9.10
N ALA A 78 13.61 -3.54 9.91
CA ALA A 78 13.15 -3.54 11.29
C ALA A 78 11.64 -3.74 11.41
N GLU A 79 10.84 -3.15 10.50
CA GLU A 79 9.39 -3.34 10.53
C GLU A 79 8.98 -4.75 10.10
N VAL A 80 9.63 -5.32 9.08
CA VAL A 80 9.42 -6.71 8.67
C VAL A 80 9.74 -7.67 9.82
N GLU A 81 10.88 -7.50 10.50
CA GLU A 81 11.26 -8.31 11.66
C GLU A 81 10.22 -8.22 12.79
N ARG A 82 9.76 -6.99 13.11
CA ARG A 82 8.71 -6.77 14.12
C ARG A 82 7.41 -7.48 13.75
N LEU A 83 7.00 -7.42 12.49
CA LEU A 83 5.77 -8.05 12.01
C LEU A 83 5.90 -9.59 11.95
N GLN A 84 7.08 -10.12 11.64
CA GLN A 84 7.37 -11.54 11.76
C GLN A 84 7.27 -12.04 13.20
N ALA A 85 7.73 -11.24 14.18
CA ALA A 85 7.56 -11.57 15.60
C ALA A 85 6.08 -11.63 16.04
N LEU A 86 5.17 -10.95 15.31
CA LEU A 86 3.72 -11.05 15.49
C LEU A 86 3.09 -12.23 14.71
N GLY A 87 3.89 -13.01 13.97
CA GLY A 87 3.46 -14.19 13.22
C GLY A 87 3.23 -13.97 11.73
N ALA A 88 3.52 -12.77 11.19
CA ALA A 88 3.48 -12.57 9.74
C ALA A 88 4.63 -13.31 9.04
N THR A 89 4.46 -13.62 7.76
CA THR A 89 5.51 -14.24 6.93
C THR A 89 5.85 -13.36 5.75
N VAL A 90 7.14 -13.29 5.41
CA VAL A 90 7.58 -12.67 4.15
C VAL A 90 7.12 -13.53 2.98
N VAL A 91 6.57 -12.87 1.97
CA VAL A 91 6.21 -13.49 0.69
C VAL A 91 7.29 -13.21 -0.33
N GLU A 92 7.65 -11.94 -0.47
CA GLU A 92 8.52 -11.46 -1.53
C GLU A 92 9.18 -10.14 -1.11
N HIS A 93 10.45 -9.99 -1.46
CA HIS A 93 11.14 -8.70 -1.39
C HIS A 93 11.20 -8.12 -2.79
N VAL A 94 10.61 -6.93 -2.98
CA VAL A 94 10.54 -6.27 -4.29
C VAL A 94 11.22 -4.92 -4.17
N GLN A 95 12.48 -4.85 -4.59
CA GLN A 95 13.28 -3.62 -4.62
C GLN A 95 13.19 -2.82 -3.29
N SER A 96 12.34 -1.79 -3.25
CA SER A 96 12.13 -0.84 -2.14
C SER A 96 10.95 -1.17 -1.23
N TRP A 97 10.28 -2.32 -1.38
CA TRP A 97 9.21 -2.77 -0.48
C TRP A 97 9.25 -4.29 -0.23
N CYS A 98 8.50 -4.73 0.79
CA CYS A 98 8.36 -6.13 1.16
C CYS A 98 6.87 -6.52 1.17
N VAL A 99 6.51 -7.56 0.44
CA VAL A 99 5.17 -8.16 0.51
C VAL A 99 5.16 -9.17 1.65
N MET A 100 4.21 -9.02 2.57
CA MET A 100 4.02 -9.88 3.72
C MET A 100 2.64 -10.52 3.72
N GLN A 101 2.49 -11.58 4.51
CA GLN A 101 1.22 -12.25 4.75
C GLN A 101 0.95 -12.32 6.26
N ALA A 102 -0.22 -11.88 6.69
CA ALA A 102 -0.67 -12.00 8.07
C ALA A 102 -0.98 -13.48 8.41
N PRO A 103 -1.03 -13.86 9.71
CA PRO A 103 -1.37 -15.22 10.12
C PRO A 103 -2.70 -15.74 9.55
N SER A 104 -3.68 -14.86 9.35
CA SER A 104 -4.99 -15.17 8.79
C SER A 104 -5.05 -15.16 7.24
N GLY A 105 -3.92 -14.93 6.57
CA GLY A 105 -3.79 -15.10 5.11
C GLY A 105 -3.87 -13.82 4.27
N GLN A 106 -4.20 -12.66 4.86
CA GLN A 106 -4.21 -11.38 4.15
C GLN A 106 -2.81 -10.98 3.71
N ARG A 107 -2.67 -10.51 2.46
CA ARG A 107 -1.43 -9.89 1.96
C ARG A 107 -1.46 -8.40 2.24
N PHE A 108 -0.30 -7.85 2.50
CA PHE A 108 -0.07 -6.42 2.72
C PHE A 108 1.40 -6.10 2.42
N CYS A 109 1.75 -4.83 2.25
CA CYS A 109 3.11 -4.43 1.96
C CYS A 109 3.70 -3.58 3.09
N VAL A 110 5.02 -3.70 3.28
CA VAL A 110 5.84 -2.74 4.02
C VAL A 110 6.62 -1.92 2.99
N VAL A 111 6.34 -0.63 2.92
CA VAL A 111 6.90 0.30 1.94
C VAL A 111 7.81 1.33 2.61
N ALA A 112 8.69 1.95 1.84
CA ALA A 112 9.53 3.04 2.33
C ALA A 112 8.66 4.27 2.69
N LYS A 113 9.00 4.95 3.77
CA LYS A 113 8.45 6.27 4.15
C LYS A 113 8.41 7.20 2.94
N SER A 114 7.21 7.68 2.61
CA SER A 114 7.01 8.65 1.52
C SER A 114 6.09 9.80 1.90
N SER A 115 5.24 9.63 2.92
CA SER A 115 4.28 10.67 3.29
C SER A 115 4.93 11.86 4.01
N GLY A 116 4.46 13.08 3.67
CA GLY A 116 4.93 14.32 4.32
C GLY A 116 4.52 14.46 5.79
N ASN A 117 3.54 13.69 6.25
CA ASN A 117 3.05 13.68 7.64
C ASN A 117 3.58 12.51 8.48
N PHE A 118 4.45 11.66 7.92
CA PHE A 118 4.96 10.46 8.58
C PHE A 118 5.48 10.70 10.00
N ASP A 119 6.40 11.65 10.19
CA ASP A 119 7.08 11.83 11.50
C ASP A 119 6.11 12.23 12.62
N ARG A 120 4.97 12.83 12.25
CA ARG A 120 3.92 13.27 13.17
C ARG A 120 2.95 12.14 13.54
N GLU A 121 2.69 11.22 12.62
CA GLU A 121 1.62 10.22 12.74
C GLU A 121 2.13 8.80 12.95
N ALA A 122 3.42 8.54 12.69
CA ALA A 122 4.01 7.23 12.85
C ALA A 122 4.19 6.83 14.31
N ASN A 123 3.90 5.55 14.60
CA ASN A 123 4.17 4.94 15.89
C ASN A 123 5.67 4.65 16.01
N SER A 124 6.23 4.82 17.20
CA SER A 124 7.60 4.41 17.50
C SER A 124 7.61 2.99 18.08
N TRP A 125 8.54 2.16 17.61
CA TRP A 125 8.73 0.78 18.05
C TRP A 125 10.14 0.56 18.60
N GLY A 126 10.22 -0.16 19.72
CA GLY A 126 11.45 -0.32 20.51
C GLY A 126 11.65 0.79 21.55
N GLU A 127 12.52 0.53 22.53
CA GLU A 127 13.03 1.56 23.45
C GLU A 127 14.08 2.47 22.78
#